data_AF-A0A2N3LAZ8-F1
#
_entry.id   AF-A0A2N3LAZ8-F1
#
_cell.length_a   1.000
_cell.length_b   1.000
_cell.length_c   1.000
_cell.angle_alpha   90.00
_cell.angle_beta   90.00
_cell.angle_gamma   90.00
#
_symmetry.space_group_name_H-M   'P 1'
#
loop_
_entity.id
_entity.type
_entity.pdbx_description
1 polymer ?
#
loop_
_entity_poly.entity_id
_entity_poly.type
_entity_poly.pdbx_seq_one_letter_code
_entity_poly.pdbx_strand_id
1 'polypeptide(L)'
;MSAVLAPIKPANRIWVVGAINGDHDALRAVHQKLAPRITPGDRLVYLGNYWGDGSGETVIATINELLLFRRYFIAIDGIDIADIVFLRGASEEMVTKLQQIQFAPNPGEVFDWMLTRGVAGTIRAYGFDPVNVQSIMRQGAHAISQWTSQFADALRRHSGHSALLADLKHAAYTTDGRLIFVHAGLDGSRPLTGQTDTFWWGGSMFESITDRYYDCARIVRGASGSQTGLIEREFTLSLDHGAGRGGSLLALALDGQGKVSDRIESI
;
A
#
# COMPACT_ATOMS: atom_id res chain seq x y z
N MET A 1 -12.87 -10.49 -10.53
CA MET A 1 -12.19 -9.29 -11.09
C MET A 1 -10.84 -9.72 -11.61
N SER A 2 -10.44 -9.26 -12.80
CA SER A 2 -9.08 -9.45 -13.31
C SER A 2 -8.10 -8.66 -12.43
N ALA A 3 -6.88 -9.18 -12.22
CA ALA A 3 -5.86 -8.44 -11.50
C ALA A 3 -5.47 -7.16 -12.27
N VAL A 4 -5.31 -6.05 -11.56
CA VAL A 4 -4.79 -4.79 -12.11
C VAL A 4 -3.29 -4.77 -11.85
N LEU A 5 -2.48 -4.97 -12.89
CA LEU A 5 -1.03 -5.09 -12.78
C LEU A 5 -0.36 -3.87 -13.42
N ALA A 6 0.73 -3.39 -12.82
CA ALA A 6 1.57 -2.33 -13.39
C ALA A 6 2.86 -2.90 -13.99
N PRO A 7 3.04 -2.83 -15.32
CA PRO A 7 4.35 -3.06 -15.94
C PRO A 7 5.26 -1.87 -15.66
N ILE A 8 6.48 -2.13 -15.22
CA ILE A 8 7.54 -1.14 -15.01
C ILE A 8 8.68 -1.43 -16.00
N LYS A 9 9.21 -0.40 -16.67
CA LYS A 9 10.41 -0.57 -17.51
C LYS A 9 11.60 -0.95 -16.62
N PRO A 10 12.49 -1.87 -17.05
CA PRO A 10 13.70 -2.16 -16.30
C PRO A 10 14.51 -0.88 -16.10
N ALA A 11 15.13 -0.76 -14.93
CA ALA A 11 15.91 0.40 -14.56
C ALA A 11 17.14 -0.05 -13.78
N ASN A 12 18.18 0.79 -13.81
CA ASN A 12 19.38 0.56 -13.01
C ASN A 12 19.08 0.63 -11.51
N ARG A 13 18.05 1.41 -11.15
CA ARG A 13 17.62 1.61 -9.77
C ARG A 13 16.10 1.73 -9.67
N ILE A 14 15.52 0.92 -8.80
CA ILE A 14 14.11 0.92 -8.46
C ILE A 14 14.03 1.18 -6.95
N TRP A 15 13.50 2.33 -6.58
CA TRP A 15 13.17 2.65 -5.20
C TRP A 15 11.87 1.95 -4.80
N VAL A 16 11.89 1.32 -3.65
CA VAL A 16 10.71 0.71 -3.04
C VAL A 16 10.50 1.30 -1.65
N VAL A 17 9.27 1.67 -1.32
CA VAL A 17 8.89 2.20 0.01
C VAL A 17 7.95 1.19 0.67
N GLY A 18 8.28 0.78 1.90
CA GLY A 18 7.51 -0.20 2.68
C GLY A 18 6.12 0.29 3.11
N ALA A 19 5.42 -0.54 3.89
CA ALA A 19 4.11 -0.17 4.45
C ALA A 19 4.21 1.03 5.40
N ILE A 20 3.39 2.06 5.17
CA ILE A 20 3.47 3.36 5.86
C ILE A 20 2.54 3.41 7.08
N ASN A 21 1.37 2.78 6.98
CA ASN A 21 0.34 2.65 8.00
C ASN A 21 0.00 3.99 8.69
N GLY A 22 -0.13 5.07 7.92
CA GLY A 22 -0.48 6.39 8.43
C GLY A 22 0.62 7.10 9.23
N ASP A 23 1.87 6.65 9.16
CA ASP A 23 3.01 7.30 9.83
C ASP A 23 3.56 8.47 9.00
N HIS A 24 2.92 9.62 9.16
CA HIS A 24 3.25 10.83 8.40
C HIS A 24 4.70 11.29 8.62
N ASP A 25 5.17 11.28 9.87
CA ASP A 25 6.51 11.79 10.19
C ASP A 25 7.58 10.86 9.64
N ALA A 26 7.38 9.54 9.72
CA ALA A 26 8.29 8.59 9.10
C ALA A 26 8.33 8.72 7.57
N LEU A 27 7.16 8.91 6.94
CA LEU A 27 7.07 9.14 5.50
C LEU A 27 7.82 10.39 5.07
N ARG A 28 7.57 11.51 5.76
CA ARG A 28 8.24 12.79 5.48
C ARG A 28 9.76 12.68 5.64
N ALA A 29 10.23 11.99 6.68
CA ALA A 29 11.66 11.78 6.89
C ALA A 29 12.30 10.94 5.77
N VAL A 30 11.63 9.86 5.33
CA VAL A 30 12.07 9.06 4.18
C VAL A 30 12.08 9.91 2.91
N HIS A 31 11.04 10.70 2.64
CA HIS A 31 10.98 11.57 1.46
C HIS A 31 12.08 12.63 1.44
N GLN A 32 12.39 13.26 2.58
CA GLN A 32 13.49 14.22 2.69
C GLN A 32 14.85 13.60 2.37
N LYS A 33 15.07 12.36 2.80
CA LYS A 33 16.28 11.59 2.51
C LYS A 33 16.27 11.08 1.06
N LEU A 34 15.12 10.70 0.52
CA LEU A 34 14.97 10.13 -0.82
C LEU A 34 15.11 11.17 -1.93
N ALA A 35 14.53 12.36 -1.74
CA ALA A 35 14.53 13.45 -2.73
C ALA A 35 15.93 13.76 -3.34
N PRO A 36 17.00 14.00 -2.55
CA PRO A 36 18.32 14.30 -3.11
C PRO A 36 19.01 13.08 -3.76
N ARG A 37 18.48 11.87 -3.59
CA ARG A 37 19.06 10.62 -4.13
C ARG A 37 18.44 10.20 -5.45
N ILE A 38 17.24 10.69 -5.78
CA ILE A 38 16.54 10.34 -7.01
C ILE A 38 17.28 10.95 -8.21
N THR A 39 17.45 10.14 -9.26
CA THR A 39 18.00 10.58 -10.54
C THR A 39 17.05 10.24 -11.68
N PRO A 40 17.12 10.94 -12.83
CA PRO A 40 16.39 10.55 -14.03
C PRO A 40 16.62 9.07 -14.39
N GLY A 41 15.55 8.38 -14.78
CA GLY A 41 15.57 6.94 -15.07
C GLY A 41 15.34 6.02 -13.87
N ASP A 42 15.31 6.55 -12.63
CA ASP A 42 14.85 5.78 -11.47
C ASP A 42 13.37 5.38 -11.62
N ARG A 43 12.97 4.33 -10.89
CA ARG A 43 11.56 3.98 -10.67
C ARG A 43 11.23 4.10 -9.20
N LEU A 44 9.96 4.33 -8.86
CA LEU A 44 9.49 4.40 -7.48
C LEU A 44 8.24 3.54 -7.28
N VAL A 45 8.27 2.62 -6.32
CA VAL A 45 7.14 1.75 -6.00
C VAL A 45 6.79 1.87 -4.53
N TYR A 46 5.58 2.32 -4.23
CA TYR A 46 5.03 2.31 -2.89
C TYR A 46 4.29 1.00 -2.65
N LEU A 47 4.73 0.21 -1.67
CA LEU A 47 4.28 -1.17 -1.50
C LEU A 47 2.95 -1.32 -0.71
N GLY A 48 2.14 -0.27 -0.63
CA GLY A 48 0.79 -0.29 -0.03
C GLY A 48 0.74 0.03 1.46
N ASN A 49 -0.46 -0.07 2.05
CA ASN A 49 -0.81 0.38 3.40
C ASN A 49 -0.38 1.82 3.68
N TYR A 50 -1.06 2.76 3.04
CA TYR A 50 -0.90 4.20 3.20
C TYR A 50 -1.79 4.71 4.33
N TRP A 51 -3.04 4.23 4.39
CA TRP A 51 -3.96 4.51 5.48
C TRP A 51 -3.54 3.76 6.74
N GLY A 52 -3.72 4.41 7.89
CA GLY A 52 -3.36 3.89 9.21
C GLY A 52 -4.47 4.05 10.24
N ASP A 53 -4.15 3.64 11.47
CA ASP A 53 -5.09 3.64 12.60
C ASP A 53 -4.89 4.81 13.59
N GLY A 54 -3.97 5.72 13.26
CA GLY A 54 -3.66 6.91 14.07
C GLY A 54 -4.78 7.94 14.14
N SER A 55 -4.45 9.18 14.51
CA SER A 55 -5.42 10.27 14.45
C SER A 55 -5.83 10.58 13.01
N GLY A 56 -7.03 11.16 12.84
CA GLY A 56 -7.52 11.51 11.52
C GLY A 56 -6.61 12.50 10.80
N GLU A 57 -6.04 13.46 11.53
CA GLU A 57 -5.11 14.46 11.01
C GLU A 57 -3.85 13.81 10.43
N THR A 58 -3.24 12.87 11.16
CA THR A 58 -2.00 12.19 10.71
C THR A 58 -2.27 11.31 9.49
N VAL A 59 -3.42 10.64 9.44
CA VAL A 59 -3.81 9.84 8.27
C VAL A 59 -3.99 10.74 7.04
N ILE A 60 -4.72 11.85 7.15
CA ILE A 60 -4.86 12.81 6.05
C ILE A 60 -3.50 13.38 5.63
N ALA A 61 -2.66 13.75 6.59
CA ALA A 61 -1.32 14.27 6.32
C ALA A 61 -0.45 13.26 5.56
N THR A 62 -0.53 11.97 5.92
CA THR A 62 0.20 10.90 5.24
C THR A 62 -0.18 10.78 3.76
N ILE A 63 -1.49 10.78 3.45
CA ILE A 63 -1.96 10.69 2.06
C ILE A 63 -1.58 11.96 1.28
N ASN A 64 -1.66 13.14 1.90
CA ASN A 64 -1.23 14.38 1.27
C ASN A 64 0.27 14.40 0.98
N GLU A 65 1.09 13.87 1.89
CA GLU A 65 2.54 13.75 1.70
C GLU A 65 2.89 12.80 0.55
N LEU A 66 2.18 11.68 0.40
CA LEU A 66 2.31 10.80 -0.79
C LEU A 66 1.99 11.53 -2.08
N LEU A 67 0.89 12.28 -2.12
CA LEU A 67 0.46 13.03 -3.30
C LEU A 67 1.44 14.17 -3.62
N LEU A 68 2.00 14.83 -2.60
CA LEU A 68 3.01 15.86 -2.75
C LEU A 68 4.30 15.27 -3.33
N PHE A 69 4.78 14.15 -2.78
CA PHE A 69 6.00 13.52 -3.26
C PHE A 69 5.84 12.93 -4.66
N ARG A 70 4.66 12.40 -5.00
CA ARG A 70 4.32 12.02 -6.38
C ARG A 70 4.53 13.19 -7.33
N ARG A 71 4.02 14.38 -6.99
CA ARG A 71 4.19 15.59 -7.81
C ARG A 71 5.66 15.98 -7.95
N TYR A 72 6.42 15.90 -6.86
CA TYR A 72 7.86 16.14 -6.89
C TYR A 72 8.57 15.16 -7.83
N PHE A 73 8.32 13.86 -7.69
CA PHE A 73 8.95 12.80 -8.47
C PHE A 73 8.71 12.96 -9.98
N ILE A 74 7.45 13.14 -10.40
CA ILE A 74 7.10 13.26 -11.83
C ILE A 74 7.50 14.62 -12.44
N ALA A 75 7.90 15.60 -11.62
CA ALA A 75 8.39 16.88 -12.09
C ALA A 75 9.89 16.86 -12.44
N ILE A 76 10.59 15.79 -12.11
CA ILE A 76 12.00 15.60 -12.46
C ILE A 76 12.09 15.29 -13.96
N ASP A 77 12.92 16.06 -14.68
CA ASP A 77 13.13 15.84 -16.11
C ASP A 77 13.64 14.42 -16.39
N GLY A 78 13.09 13.78 -17.42
CA GLY A 78 13.39 12.39 -17.76
C GLY A 78 12.67 11.32 -16.93
N ILE A 79 11.72 11.69 -16.05
CA ILE A 79 10.81 10.75 -15.38
C ILE A 79 9.44 10.75 -16.08
N ASP A 80 8.91 9.57 -16.38
CA ASP A 80 7.55 9.38 -16.91
C ASP A 80 6.53 9.15 -15.78
N ILE A 81 5.26 9.43 -16.02
CA ILE A 81 4.17 9.12 -15.08
C ILE A 81 4.11 7.59 -14.80
N ALA A 82 4.50 6.75 -15.76
CA ALA A 82 4.57 5.30 -15.61
C ALA A 82 5.74 4.81 -14.75
N ASP A 83 6.66 5.70 -14.34
CA ASP A 83 7.84 5.34 -13.55
C ASP A 83 7.58 5.31 -12.04
N ILE A 84 6.36 5.68 -11.61
CA ILE A 84 5.89 5.60 -10.24
C ILE A 84 4.66 4.70 -10.12
N VAL A 85 4.64 3.83 -9.12
CA VAL A 85 3.54 2.88 -8.89
C VAL A 85 3.11 2.88 -7.42
N PHE A 86 1.79 2.84 -7.22
CA PHE A 86 1.16 2.69 -5.92
C PHE A 86 0.44 1.35 -5.83
N LEU A 87 0.92 0.45 -4.96
CA LEU A 87 0.29 -0.83 -4.73
C LEU A 87 -0.89 -0.71 -3.75
N ARG A 88 -1.94 -1.49 -4.01
CA ARG A 88 -3.04 -1.71 -3.09
C ARG A 88 -2.58 -2.61 -1.95
N GLY A 89 -2.67 -2.11 -0.73
CA GLY A 89 -2.54 -2.90 0.48
C GLY A 89 -3.87 -3.25 1.15
N ALA A 90 -3.75 -3.86 2.32
CA ALA A 90 -4.88 -4.25 3.15
C ALA A 90 -5.73 -3.05 3.59
N SER A 91 -5.10 -1.93 3.95
CA SER A 91 -5.86 -0.74 4.37
C SER A 91 -6.56 -0.05 3.21
N GLU A 92 -5.94 0.00 2.02
CA GLU A 92 -6.61 0.51 0.81
C GLU A 92 -7.81 -0.35 0.38
N GLU A 93 -7.70 -1.68 0.54
CA GLU A 93 -8.81 -2.59 0.32
C GLU A 93 -9.96 -2.32 1.30
N MET A 94 -9.66 -2.06 2.58
CA MET A 94 -10.68 -1.67 3.56
C MET A 94 -11.34 -0.33 3.21
N VAL A 95 -10.57 0.70 2.81
CA VAL A 95 -11.13 1.98 2.33
C VAL A 95 -12.09 1.78 1.15
N THR A 96 -11.73 0.89 0.22
CA THR A 96 -12.60 0.54 -0.92
C THR A 96 -13.88 -0.16 -0.45
N LYS A 97 -13.77 -1.11 0.48
CA LYS A 97 -14.93 -1.82 1.03
C LYS A 97 -15.86 -0.92 1.84
N LEU A 98 -15.34 0.06 2.59
CA LEU A 98 -16.17 1.01 3.34
C LEU A 98 -17.12 1.81 2.43
N GLN A 99 -16.69 2.14 1.20
CA GLN A 99 -17.52 2.84 0.20
C GLN A 99 -18.65 1.99 -0.41
N GLN A 100 -18.74 0.72 -0.02
CA GLN A 100 -19.75 -0.22 -0.52
C GLN A 100 -20.22 -1.22 0.56
N ILE A 101 -20.02 -0.89 1.84
CA ILE A 101 -20.25 -1.81 2.96
C ILE A 101 -21.73 -2.21 3.11
N GLN A 102 -22.66 -1.39 2.61
CA GLN A 102 -24.09 -1.70 2.56
C GLN A 102 -24.43 -2.96 1.75
N PHE A 103 -23.55 -3.41 0.86
CA PHE A 103 -23.73 -4.63 0.08
C PHE A 103 -23.11 -5.87 0.74
N ALA A 104 -22.44 -5.72 1.89
CA ALA A 104 -21.94 -6.86 2.64
C ALA A 104 -23.11 -7.68 3.24
N PRO A 105 -23.02 -9.03 3.30
CA PRO A 105 -24.05 -9.86 3.93
C PRO A 105 -24.35 -9.47 5.38
N ASN A 106 -23.31 -9.16 6.16
CA ASN A 106 -23.40 -8.72 7.56
C ASN A 106 -22.55 -7.44 7.75
N PRO A 107 -23.04 -6.24 7.40
CA PRO A 107 -22.24 -5.01 7.43
C PRO A 107 -21.67 -4.69 8.82
N GLY A 108 -22.41 -4.98 9.90
CA GLY A 108 -21.94 -4.80 11.28
C GLY A 108 -20.74 -5.67 11.62
N GLU A 109 -20.81 -6.98 11.38
CA GLU A 109 -19.69 -7.90 11.62
C GLU A 109 -18.48 -7.56 10.76
N VAL A 110 -18.71 -7.17 9.50
CA VAL A 110 -17.64 -6.74 8.59
C VAL A 110 -16.97 -5.47 9.10
N PHE A 111 -17.74 -4.48 9.57
CA PHE A 111 -17.19 -3.25 10.13
C PHE A 111 -16.43 -3.52 11.43
N ASP A 112 -16.98 -4.36 12.32
CA ASP A 112 -16.31 -4.76 13.56
C ASP A 112 -14.97 -5.45 13.28
N TRP A 113 -14.93 -6.34 12.28
CA TRP A 113 -13.69 -6.93 11.80
C TRP A 113 -12.71 -5.88 11.27
N MET A 114 -13.15 -4.91 10.47
CA MET A 114 -12.28 -3.84 9.98
C MET A 114 -11.70 -2.98 11.11
N LEU A 115 -12.47 -2.74 12.19
CA LEU A 115 -11.95 -2.04 13.39
C LEU A 115 -10.78 -2.81 14.01
N THR A 116 -10.86 -4.15 14.09
CA THR A 116 -9.72 -4.97 14.58
C THR A 116 -8.49 -4.92 13.67
N ARG A 117 -8.64 -4.42 12.44
CA ARG A 117 -7.59 -4.28 11.42
C ARG A 117 -7.09 -2.84 11.26
N GLY A 118 -7.52 -1.92 12.12
CA GLY A 118 -7.00 -0.56 12.19
C GLY A 118 -7.67 0.42 11.23
N VAL A 119 -8.96 0.22 10.91
CA VAL A 119 -9.71 1.17 10.09
C VAL A 119 -10.16 2.41 10.87
N ALA A 120 -10.04 2.44 12.21
CA ALA A 120 -10.59 3.51 13.02
C ALA A 120 -9.93 4.86 12.71
N GLY A 121 -8.62 4.88 12.48
CA GLY A 121 -7.91 6.09 12.00
C GLY A 121 -8.45 6.62 10.67
N THR A 122 -8.79 5.73 9.72
CA THR A 122 -9.42 6.11 8.45
C THR A 122 -10.82 6.70 8.64
N ILE A 123 -11.62 6.13 9.54
CA ILE A 123 -12.96 6.66 9.86
C ILE A 123 -12.86 8.08 10.43
N ARG A 124 -11.93 8.30 11.37
CA ARG A 124 -11.65 9.64 11.93
C ARG A 124 -11.14 10.62 10.88
N ALA A 125 -10.24 10.17 10.00
CA ALA A 125 -9.65 10.99 8.93
C ALA A 125 -10.71 11.66 8.05
N TYR A 126 -11.83 10.98 7.82
CA TYR A 126 -12.92 11.48 6.99
C TYR A 126 -14.09 12.05 7.79
N GLY A 127 -13.88 12.38 9.08
CA GLY A 127 -14.80 13.18 9.88
C GLY A 127 -15.89 12.38 10.59
N PHE A 128 -15.70 11.08 10.78
CA PHE A 128 -16.65 10.22 11.48
C PHE A 128 -16.07 9.69 12.79
N ASP A 129 -16.95 9.42 13.74
CA ASP A 129 -16.59 8.74 14.98
C ASP A 129 -16.81 7.22 14.84
N PRO A 130 -15.79 6.36 15.06
CA PRO A 130 -15.92 4.91 14.89
C PRO A 130 -17.04 4.26 15.71
N VAL A 131 -17.31 4.74 16.93
CA VAL A 131 -18.36 4.20 17.81
C VAL A 131 -19.74 4.52 17.24
N ASN A 132 -19.93 5.75 16.77
CA ASN A 132 -21.17 6.15 16.09
C ASN A 132 -21.38 5.35 14.79
N VAL A 133 -20.33 5.13 14.00
CA VAL A 133 -20.43 4.30 12.77
C VAL A 133 -20.81 2.87 13.12
N GLN A 134 -20.21 2.28 14.17
CA GLN A 134 -20.57 0.95 14.63
C GLN A 134 -22.06 0.84 15.01
N SER A 135 -22.62 1.88 15.65
CA SER A 135 -24.06 1.96 15.93
C SER A 135 -24.88 2.02 14.64
N ILE A 136 -24.48 2.84 13.66
CA ILE A 136 -25.15 2.95 12.35
C ILE A 136 -25.20 1.60 11.63
N MET A 137 -24.15 0.78 11.73
CA MET A 137 -24.12 -0.55 11.10
C MET A 137 -25.20 -1.52 11.61
N ARG A 138 -25.86 -1.19 12.74
CA ARG A 138 -26.94 -1.97 13.34
C ARG A 138 -28.33 -1.37 13.08
N GLN A 139 -28.42 -0.23 12.38
CA GLN A 139 -29.67 0.51 12.15
C GLN A 139 -30.36 0.17 10.81
N GLY A 140 -29.87 -0.83 10.10
CA GLY A 140 -30.48 -1.34 8.86
C GLY A 140 -29.99 -0.65 7.58
N ALA A 141 -30.40 -1.20 6.44
CA ALA A 141 -29.80 -0.91 5.13
C ALA A 141 -29.86 0.58 4.71
N HIS A 142 -30.93 1.30 5.08
CA HIS A 142 -31.08 2.72 4.74
C HIS A 142 -30.03 3.59 5.44
N ALA A 143 -29.88 3.44 6.76
CA ALA A 143 -28.91 4.20 7.55
C ALA A 143 -27.46 3.90 7.10
N ILE A 144 -27.17 2.62 6.83
CA ILE A 144 -25.86 2.20 6.31
C ILE A 144 -25.59 2.84 4.95
N SER A 145 -26.54 2.78 4.02
CA SER A 145 -26.39 3.36 2.68
C SER A 145 -26.16 4.87 2.74
N GLN A 146 -26.90 5.57 3.60
CA GLN A 146 -26.73 7.00 3.82
C GLN A 146 -25.32 7.33 4.34
N TRP A 147 -24.84 6.58 5.34
CA TRP A 147 -23.50 6.74 5.86
C TRP A 147 -22.43 6.44 4.81
N THR A 148 -22.58 5.37 4.03
CA THR A 148 -21.65 5.03 2.94
C THR A 148 -21.54 6.17 1.93
N SER A 149 -22.66 6.78 1.53
CA SER A 149 -22.63 7.96 0.64
C SER A 149 -21.88 9.13 1.27
N GLN A 150 -22.13 9.43 2.55
CA GLN A 150 -21.42 10.48 3.27
C GLN A 150 -19.90 10.21 3.37
N PHE A 151 -19.51 8.95 3.60
CA PHE A 151 -18.11 8.54 3.64
C PHE A 151 -17.43 8.72 2.28
N ALA A 152 -18.07 8.28 1.20
CA ALA A 152 -17.55 8.47 -0.15
C ALA A 152 -17.44 9.97 -0.53
N ASP A 153 -18.40 10.79 -0.12
CA ASP A 153 -18.35 12.24 -0.32
C ASP A 153 -17.25 12.91 0.53
N ALA A 154 -17.03 12.45 1.76
CA ALA A 154 -15.91 12.89 2.59
C ALA A 154 -14.56 12.58 1.93
N LEU A 155 -14.37 11.35 1.45
CA LEU A 155 -13.16 10.97 0.70
C LEU A 155 -12.94 11.86 -0.53
N ARG A 156 -14.00 12.18 -1.27
CA ARG A 156 -13.94 13.01 -2.50
C ARG A 156 -13.60 14.48 -2.22
N ARG A 157 -13.97 15.00 -1.04
CA ARG A 157 -13.65 16.38 -0.63
C ARG A 157 -12.15 16.60 -0.39
N HIS A 158 -11.39 15.52 -0.17
CA HIS A 158 -9.93 15.59 -0.11
C HIS A 158 -9.32 15.40 -1.50
N SER A 159 -8.75 16.48 -2.03
CA SER A 159 -8.17 16.52 -3.38
C SER A 159 -7.15 15.40 -3.58
N GLY A 160 -7.33 14.61 -4.64
CA GLY A 160 -6.43 13.52 -5.01
C GLY A 160 -6.61 12.21 -4.25
N HIS A 161 -7.33 12.15 -3.13
CA HIS A 161 -7.49 10.90 -2.36
C HIS A 161 -8.28 9.85 -3.15
N SER A 162 -9.40 10.23 -3.75
CA SER A 162 -10.18 9.34 -4.62
C SER A 162 -9.41 8.93 -5.88
N ALA A 163 -8.60 9.85 -6.44
CA ALA A 163 -7.79 9.57 -7.62
C ALA A 163 -6.66 8.57 -7.32
N LEU A 164 -5.99 8.72 -6.17
CA LEU A 164 -5.00 7.75 -5.69
C LEU A 164 -5.64 6.37 -5.53
N LEU A 165 -6.77 6.28 -4.84
CA LEU A 165 -7.47 5.00 -4.60
C LEU A 165 -7.87 4.31 -5.91
N ALA A 166 -8.31 5.08 -6.91
CA ALA A 166 -8.68 4.58 -8.22
C ALA A 166 -7.48 4.10 -9.06
N ASP A 167 -6.28 4.62 -8.82
CA ASP A 167 -5.07 4.27 -9.58
C ASP A 167 -4.29 3.10 -8.98
N LEU A 168 -4.65 2.61 -7.79
CA LEU A 168 -3.92 1.53 -7.12
C LEU A 168 -3.82 0.26 -7.96
N LYS A 169 -2.66 -0.39 -7.90
CA LYS A 169 -2.34 -1.63 -8.62
C LYS A 169 -2.28 -2.78 -7.63
N HIS A 170 -2.73 -3.97 -8.01
CA HIS A 170 -2.64 -5.15 -7.14
C HIS A 170 -1.20 -5.65 -7.00
N ALA A 171 -0.41 -5.52 -8.07
CA ALA A 171 1.02 -5.79 -8.08
C ALA A 171 1.70 -5.00 -9.20
N ALA A 172 3.02 -4.92 -9.12
CA ALA A 172 3.85 -4.41 -10.21
C ALA A 172 4.92 -5.44 -10.59
N TYR A 173 5.44 -5.34 -11.80
CA TYR A 173 6.51 -6.21 -12.26
C TYR A 173 7.41 -5.46 -13.26
N THR A 174 8.70 -5.78 -13.28
CA THR A 174 9.56 -5.29 -14.36
C THR A 174 9.23 -6.05 -15.65
N THR A 175 9.19 -5.35 -16.78
CA THR A 175 8.78 -5.94 -18.08
C THR A 175 9.73 -7.00 -18.62
N ASP A 176 10.93 -7.13 -18.04
CA ASP A 176 11.86 -8.25 -18.27
C ASP A 176 11.57 -9.47 -17.36
N GLY A 177 10.54 -9.40 -16.51
CA GLY A 177 10.09 -10.46 -15.61
C GLY A 177 10.98 -10.66 -14.37
N ARG A 178 12.04 -9.88 -14.20
CA ARG A 178 13.05 -10.12 -13.14
C ARG A 178 12.55 -9.81 -11.74
N LEU A 179 11.72 -8.78 -11.58
CA LEU A 179 11.25 -8.32 -10.29
C LEU A 179 9.74 -8.24 -10.24
N ILE A 180 9.19 -8.66 -9.11
CA ILE A 180 7.76 -8.56 -8.80
C ILE A 180 7.61 -7.82 -7.47
N PHE A 181 6.66 -6.90 -7.42
CA PHE A 181 6.34 -6.10 -6.25
C PHE A 181 4.90 -6.36 -5.84
N VAL A 182 4.70 -6.76 -4.59
CA VAL A 182 3.39 -7.03 -3.99
C VAL A 182 3.25 -6.31 -2.66
N HIS A 183 2.04 -6.21 -2.13
CA HIS A 183 1.86 -5.66 -0.79
C HIS A 183 2.22 -6.68 0.30
N ALA A 184 1.51 -7.81 0.36
CA ALA A 184 1.62 -8.79 1.44
C ALA A 184 2.13 -10.16 0.97
N GLY A 185 1.62 -10.66 -0.16
CA GLY A 185 1.95 -12.02 -0.56
C GLY A 185 1.71 -12.36 -2.01
N LEU A 186 2.19 -13.55 -2.36
CA LEU A 186 2.07 -14.19 -3.66
C LEU A 186 2.01 -15.70 -3.43
N ASP A 187 1.09 -16.37 -4.10
CA ASP A 187 0.98 -17.82 -4.16
C ASP A 187 1.81 -18.32 -5.35
N GLY A 188 2.91 -19.02 -5.05
CA GLY A 188 3.85 -19.51 -6.07
C GLY A 188 3.25 -20.53 -7.04
N SER A 189 2.10 -21.12 -6.71
CA SER A 189 1.40 -22.10 -7.57
C SER A 189 0.48 -21.46 -8.61
N ARG A 190 0.20 -20.15 -8.51
CA ARG A 190 -0.77 -19.45 -9.36
C ARG A 190 -0.06 -18.41 -10.24
N PRO A 191 -0.54 -18.16 -11.47
CA PRO A 191 -0.03 -17.05 -12.27
C PRO A 191 -0.34 -15.70 -11.61
N LEU A 192 0.39 -14.64 -11.97
CA LEU A 192 0.26 -13.32 -11.32
C LEU A 192 -1.14 -12.72 -11.51
N THR A 193 -1.76 -12.97 -12.66
CA THR A 193 -3.14 -12.57 -12.96
C THR A 193 -4.18 -13.31 -12.14
N GLY A 194 -3.79 -14.47 -11.59
CA GLY A 194 -4.65 -15.39 -10.87
C GLY A 194 -4.55 -15.26 -9.35
N GLN A 195 -3.86 -14.28 -8.77
CA GLN A 195 -3.57 -14.22 -7.33
C GLN A 195 -4.75 -13.78 -6.44
N THR A 196 -5.73 -13.05 -6.99
CA THR A 196 -6.88 -12.51 -6.24
C THR A 196 -6.45 -11.71 -4.99
N ASP A 197 -7.01 -12.04 -3.83
CA ASP A 197 -6.81 -11.41 -2.54
C ASP A 197 -5.49 -11.79 -1.83
N THR A 198 -4.75 -12.76 -2.38
CA THR A 198 -3.40 -13.11 -1.91
C THR A 198 -2.47 -11.91 -1.89
N PHE A 199 -2.64 -10.96 -2.81
CA PHE A 199 -1.79 -9.76 -2.86
C PHE A 199 -1.81 -8.92 -1.58
N TRP A 200 -2.94 -8.90 -0.85
CA TRP A 200 -3.08 -8.07 0.34
C TRP A 200 -3.39 -8.85 1.63
N TRP A 201 -3.80 -10.12 1.56
CA TRP A 201 -4.00 -10.99 2.75
C TRP A 201 -3.06 -12.21 2.80
N GLY A 202 -2.34 -12.53 1.72
CA GLY A 202 -1.62 -13.79 1.55
C GLY A 202 -0.24 -13.90 2.22
N GLY A 203 -0.04 -13.27 3.38
CA GLY A 203 1.28 -13.17 4.01
C GLY A 203 1.97 -14.52 4.28
N SER A 204 1.22 -15.56 4.67
CA SER A 204 1.76 -16.90 4.93
C SER A 204 2.30 -17.59 3.67
N MET A 205 1.67 -17.36 2.51
CA MET A 205 2.12 -17.93 1.24
C MET A 205 3.46 -17.36 0.78
N PHE A 206 3.73 -16.10 1.14
CA PHE A 206 5.01 -15.46 0.87
C PHE A 206 6.15 -16.12 1.66
N GLU A 207 5.90 -16.51 2.90
CA GLU A 207 6.90 -17.17 3.75
C GLU A 207 7.31 -18.54 3.23
N SER A 208 6.45 -19.20 2.46
CA SER A 208 6.71 -20.52 1.88
C SER A 208 7.45 -20.48 0.54
N ILE A 209 7.78 -19.30 0.02
CA ILE A 209 8.52 -19.18 -1.24
C ILE A 209 10.00 -19.53 -1.01
N THR A 210 10.35 -20.76 -1.36
CA THR A 210 11.72 -21.30 -1.28
C THR A 210 12.34 -21.59 -2.64
N ASP A 211 11.59 -21.40 -3.72
CA ASP A 211 12.01 -21.64 -5.10
C ASP A 211 11.66 -20.45 -5.98
N ARG A 212 12.24 -20.40 -7.18
CA ARG A 212 11.96 -19.34 -8.15
C ARG A 212 10.50 -19.39 -8.61
N TYR A 213 9.87 -18.23 -8.60
CA TYR A 213 8.59 -18.02 -9.26
C TYR A 213 8.82 -17.71 -10.74
N TYR A 214 8.71 -18.71 -11.60
CA TYR A 214 9.14 -18.63 -13.00
C TYR A 214 10.61 -18.16 -13.10
N ASP A 215 10.93 -17.22 -13.99
CA ASP A 215 12.26 -16.64 -14.15
C ASP A 215 12.49 -15.40 -13.27
N CYS A 216 11.60 -15.15 -12.29
CA CYS A 216 11.71 -14.03 -11.38
C CYS A 216 12.95 -14.18 -10.50
N ALA A 217 13.81 -13.16 -10.51
CA ALA A 217 14.98 -13.11 -9.66
C ALA A 217 14.58 -12.83 -8.21
N ARG A 218 13.61 -11.93 -7.99
CA ARG A 218 13.20 -11.54 -6.64
C ARG A 218 11.78 -10.98 -6.57
N ILE A 219 11.04 -11.41 -5.55
CA ILE A 219 9.73 -10.89 -5.19
C ILE A 219 9.86 -10.01 -3.95
N VAL A 220 9.33 -8.79 -4.01
CA VAL A 220 9.46 -7.77 -2.97
C VAL A 220 8.08 -7.46 -2.38
N ARG A 221 7.97 -7.44 -1.04
CA ARG A 221 6.73 -7.09 -0.35
C ARG A 221 6.88 -5.95 0.66
N GLY A 222 5.79 -5.20 0.86
CA GLY A 222 5.74 -4.04 1.76
C GLY A 222 5.30 -4.33 3.18
N ALA A 223 4.44 -5.34 3.37
CA ALA A 223 3.86 -5.69 4.66
C ALA A 223 4.09 -7.18 4.99
N SER A 224 4.32 -7.45 6.27
CA SER A 224 4.51 -8.79 6.80
C SER A 224 3.53 -9.01 7.95
N GLY A 225 2.73 -10.08 7.86
CA GLY A 225 1.72 -10.37 8.88
C GLY A 225 2.28 -10.89 10.21
N SER A 226 3.56 -11.29 10.24
CA SER A 226 4.14 -12.04 11.35
C SER A 226 5.53 -11.57 11.79
N GLN A 227 6.25 -10.84 10.95
CA GLN A 227 7.65 -10.47 11.22
C GLN A 227 7.90 -9.01 10.84
N THR A 228 8.36 -8.20 11.78
CA THR A 228 8.89 -6.86 11.52
C THR A 228 10.39 -6.92 11.29
N GLY A 229 10.89 -6.09 10.38
CA GLY A 229 12.29 -6.04 9.99
C GLY A 229 12.49 -6.11 8.47
N LEU A 230 13.72 -5.80 8.06
CA LEU A 230 14.18 -6.14 6.72
C LEU A 230 14.52 -7.63 6.69
N ILE A 231 13.78 -8.42 5.92
CA ILE A 231 14.03 -9.86 5.77
C ILE A 231 14.39 -10.13 4.32
N GLU A 232 15.66 -10.49 4.11
CA GLU A 232 16.19 -10.88 2.82
C GLU A 232 16.39 -12.40 2.80
N ARG A 233 15.78 -13.05 1.82
CA ARG A 233 16.00 -14.46 1.47
C ARG A 233 16.44 -14.54 0.02
N GLU A 234 16.71 -15.74 -0.46
CA GLU A 234 17.20 -15.96 -1.83
C GLU A 234 16.28 -15.33 -2.89
N PHE A 235 14.98 -15.64 -2.85
CA PHE A 235 14.00 -15.20 -3.85
C PHE A 235 13.05 -14.10 -3.36
N THR A 236 13.09 -13.74 -2.08
CA THR A 236 12.11 -12.83 -1.49
C THR A 236 12.74 -11.74 -0.63
N LEU A 237 12.15 -10.54 -0.66
CA LEU A 237 12.53 -9.41 0.17
C LEU A 237 11.31 -8.79 0.85
N SER A 238 11.34 -8.63 2.16
CA SER A 238 10.25 -8.03 2.96
C SER A 238 10.74 -6.76 3.64
N LEU A 239 10.02 -5.65 3.43
CA LEU A 239 10.40 -4.30 3.87
C LEU A 239 9.58 -3.77 5.06
N ASP A 240 8.77 -4.60 5.71
CA ASP A 240 7.91 -4.15 6.81
C ASP A 240 8.73 -3.89 8.08
N HIS A 241 9.09 -2.63 8.31
CA HIS A 241 9.84 -2.22 9.51
C HIS A 241 8.96 -1.64 10.63
N GLY A 242 7.64 -1.80 10.52
CA GLY A 242 6.71 -1.44 11.60
C GLY A 242 6.31 0.04 11.69
N ALA A 243 6.47 0.84 10.62
CA ALA A 243 5.96 2.22 10.57
C ALA A 243 4.48 2.28 10.98
N GLY A 244 4.12 3.27 11.80
CA GLY A 244 2.77 3.42 12.36
C GLY A 244 2.40 2.40 13.44
N ARG A 245 3.33 1.50 13.81
CA ARG A 245 3.19 0.47 14.85
C ARG A 245 4.37 0.46 15.83
N GLY A 246 5.04 1.60 15.97
CA GLY A 246 6.20 1.78 16.87
C GLY A 246 7.56 1.41 16.26
N GLY A 247 7.60 1.05 14.98
CA GLY A 247 8.83 0.87 14.21
C GLY A 247 9.17 2.07 13.33
N SER A 248 10.01 1.86 12.32
CA SER A 248 10.44 2.89 11.36
C SER A 248 9.88 2.61 9.96
N LEU A 249 9.99 3.57 9.05
CA LEU A 249 9.71 3.37 7.62
C LEU A 249 11.01 3.13 6.87
N LEU A 250 11.04 2.08 6.05
CA LEU A 250 12.16 1.77 5.15
C LEU A 250 11.83 2.10 3.70
N ALA A 251 12.81 2.68 3.02
CA ALA A 251 12.90 2.67 1.56
C ALA A 251 14.23 2.05 1.12
N LEU A 252 14.20 1.22 0.09
CA LEU A 252 15.40 0.57 -0.47
C LEU A 252 15.54 0.93 -1.94
N ALA A 253 16.78 1.10 -2.40
CA ALA A 253 17.11 1.07 -3.81
C ALA A 253 17.47 -0.37 -4.21
N LEU A 254 16.84 -0.88 -5.26
CA LEU A 254 17.12 -2.19 -5.85
C LEU A 254 17.73 -2.02 -7.23
N ASP A 255 18.73 -2.84 -7.56
CA ASP A 255 19.20 -2.95 -8.95
C ASP A 255 18.25 -3.82 -9.80
N GLY A 256 18.54 -3.96 -11.10
CA GLY A 256 17.74 -4.79 -12.02
C GLY A 256 17.71 -6.29 -11.70
N GLN A 257 18.52 -6.78 -10.76
CA GLN A 257 18.46 -8.15 -10.25
C GLN A 257 17.84 -8.24 -8.85
N GLY A 258 17.38 -7.11 -8.31
CA GLY A 258 16.73 -7.02 -7.01
C GLY A 258 17.70 -6.94 -5.84
N LYS A 259 18.99 -6.77 -6.08
CA LYS A 259 19.98 -6.58 -5.01
C LYS A 259 19.82 -5.19 -4.42
N VAL A 260 19.87 -5.11 -3.09
CA VAL A 260 19.81 -3.83 -2.36
C VAL A 260 21.11 -3.05 -2.58
N SER A 261 21.00 -1.83 -3.10
CA SER A 261 22.13 -0.93 -3.39
C SER A 261 22.16 0.31 -2.50
N ASP A 262 21.03 0.72 -1.93
CA ASP A 262 20.93 1.81 -0.95
C ASP A 262 19.76 1.53 0.02
N ARG A 263 19.83 2.10 1.22
CA ARG A 263 18.82 1.99 2.27
C ARG A 263 18.60 3.35 2.93
N ILE A 264 17.33 3.71 3.03
CA ILE A 264 16.84 4.88 3.76
C ILE A 264 15.92 4.38 4.86
N GLU A 265 16.11 4.91 6.06
CA GLU A 265 15.26 4.66 7.20
C GLU A 265 14.76 6.01 7.75
N SER A 266 13.56 6.04 8.34
CA SER A 266 12.98 7.29 8.83
C SER A 266 13.72 7.90 10.03
N ILE A 267 14.33 7.08 10.89
CA ILE A 267 15.06 7.52 12.09
C ILE A 267 16.42 8.18 11.80
#